data_AF-A0A1H3B6D5-F1
#
_entry.id   AF-A0A1H3B6D5-F1
#
_cell.length_a   1.000
_cell.length_b   1.000
_cell.length_c   1.000
_cell.angle_alpha   90.00
_cell.angle_beta   90.00
_cell.angle_gamma   90.00
#
_symmetry.space_group_name_H-M   'P 1'
#
loop_
_entity.id
_entity.type
_entity.pdbx_description
1 polymer ?
#
loop_
_entity_poly.entity_id
_entity_poly.type
_entity_poly.pdbx_seq_one_letter_code
_entity_poly.pdbx_strand_id
1 'polypeptide(L)'
;MSRVRFALAFLRNTWRGLTSMRTALVLLFLLAMAALPEALIPQRSLNPPQVDKYFQDYPEIAPVLDKIGVFEVFSSVWFASIYVLLFISLIGCLLPRCLEYFRQLRGRPARTPKNLRRMPHHAEATVDGTPDEVLAAARRRLRGWR
;
A
#
# COMPACT_ATOMS: atom_id res chain seq x y z
N MET A 1 -9.89 14.70 -35.09
CA MET A 1 -10.20 14.82 -33.65
C MET A 1 -10.46 13.48 -32.90
N SER A 2 -10.68 12.34 -33.56
CA SER A 2 -10.97 11.06 -32.87
C SER A 2 -9.74 10.41 -32.20
N ARG A 3 -8.57 10.45 -32.83
CA ARG A 3 -7.34 9.80 -32.34
C ARG A 3 -6.84 10.35 -31.00
N VAL A 4 -6.93 11.67 -30.80
CA VAL A 4 -6.53 12.33 -29.54
C VAL A 4 -7.46 11.92 -28.39
N ARG A 5 -8.78 11.90 -28.62
CA ARG A 5 -9.76 11.48 -27.60
C ARG A 5 -9.59 10.00 -27.23
N PHE A 6 -9.28 9.15 -28.21
CA PHE A 6 -8.98 7.74 -27.97
C PHE A 6 -7.70 7.56 -27.13
N ALA A 7 -6.61 8.24 -27.48
CA ALA A 7 -5.37 8.20 -26.72
C ALA A 7 -5.55 8.68 -25.27
N LEU A 8 -6.28 9.77 -25.06
CA LEU A 8 -6.61 10.28 -23.72
C LEU A 8 -7.49 9.31 -22.94
N ALA A 9 -8.46 8.66 -23.61
CA ALA A 9 -9.32 7.66 -22.97
C ALA A 9 -8.51 6.43 -22.54
N PHE A 10 -7.62 5.93 -23.40
CA PHE A 10 -6.72 4.83 -23.08
C PHE A 10 -5.81 5.17 -21.90
N LEU A 11 -5.11 6.31 -21.95
CA LEU A 11 -4.21 6.73 -20.87
C LEU A 11 -4.95 6.85 -19.53
N ARG A 12 -6.13 7.48 -19.53
CA ARG A 12 -6.96 7.61 -18.33
C ARG A 12 -7.44 6.25 -17.80
N ASN A 13 -7.86 5.34 -18.68
CA ASN A 13 -8.34 4.04 -18.24
C ASN A 13 -7.21 3.18 -17.67
N THR A 14 -6.05 3.19 -18.32
CA THR A 14 -4.83 2.55 -17.83
C THR A 14 -4.41 3.14 -16.48
N TRP A 15 -4.43 4.47 -16.33
CA TRP A 15 -4.15 5.13 -15.05
C TRP A 15 -5.12 4.74 -13.93
N ARG A 16 -6.43 4.64 -14.22
CA ARG A 16 -7.43 4.16 -13.25
C ARG A 16 -7.21 2.69 -12.89
N GLY A 17 -6.77 1.88 -13.85
CA GLY A 17 -6.34 0.50 -13.61
C GLY A 17 -5.14 0.41 -12.68
N LEU A 18 -4.09 1.19 -12.94
CA LEU A 18 -2.87 1.19 -12.13
C LEU A 18 -3.13 1.70 -10.70
N THR A 19 -4.01 2.68 -10.51
CA THR A 19 -4.32 3.25 -9.19
C THR A 19 -5.32 2.43 -8.36
N SER A 20 -5.72 1.25 -8.83
CA SER A 20 -6.59 0.34 -8.08
C SER A 20 -5.81 -0.48 -7.04
N MET A 21 -6.36 -0.61 -5.83
CA MET A 21 -5.80 -1.48 -4.77
C MET A 21 -5.67 -2.94 -5.24
N ARG A 22 -6.59 -3.42 -6.09
CA ARG A 22 -6.53 -4.77 -6.65
C ARG A 22 -5.25 -4.98 -7.45
N THR A 23 -4.89 -4.00 -8.29
CA THR A 23 -3.71 -4.06 -9.15
C THR A 23 -2.44 -4.09 -8.31
N ALA A 24 -2.37 -3.29 -7.24
CA ALA A 24 -1.24 -3.32 -6.31
C ALA A 24 -1.06 -4.69 -5.66
N LEU A 25 -2.15 -5.34 -5.23
CA LEU A 25 -2.09 -6.70 -4.65
C LEU A 25 -1.62 -7.75 -5.65
N VAL A 26 -2.08 -7.68 -6.91
CA VAL A 26 -1.64 -8.58 -7.98
C VAL A 26 -0.16 -8.35 -8.28
N LEU A 27 0.29 -7.10 -8.40
CA LEU A 27 1.69 -6.77 -8.64
C LEU A 27 2.59 -7.20 -7.48
N LEU A 28 2.11 -7.08 -6.24
CA LEU A 28 2.82 -7.56 -5.05
C LEU A 28 2.99 -9.08 -5.10
N PHE A 29 1.94 -9.81 -5.47
CA PHE A 29 2.00 -11.26 -5.66
C PHE A 29 2.97 -11.65 -6.79
N LEU A 30 2.91 -10.95 -7.94
CA LEU A 30 3.84 -11.17 -9.04
C LEU A 30 5.29 -10.88 -8.65
N LEU A 31 5.54 -9.81 -7.88
CA LEU A 31 6.87 -9.50 -7.37
C LEU A 31 7.37 -10.60 -6.42
N ALA A 32 6.50 -11.13 -5.55
CA ALA A 32 6.84 -12.23 -4.66
C ALA A 32 7.22 -13.50 -5.45
N MET A 33 6.43 -13.86 -6.47
CA MET A 33 6.75 -14.98 -7.37
C MET A 33 8.06 -14.73 -8.14
N ALA A 34 8.27 -13.50 -8.60
CA ALA A 34 9.47 -13.09 -9.33
C ALA A 34 10.74 -13.17 -8.49
N ALA A 35 10.64 -13.06 -7.17
CA ALA A 35 11.76 -13.17 -6.24
C ALA A 35 12.11 -14.63 -5.89
N LEU A 36 11.20 -15.60 -6.08
CA LEU A 36 11.45 -17.00 -5.76
C LEU A 36 12.67 -17.64 -6.45
N PRO A 37 12.98 -17.36 -7.73
CA PRO A 37 14.12 -17.96 -8.41
C PRO A 37 15.46 -17.68 -7.73
N GLU A 38 15.57 -16.57 -7.00
CA GLU A 38 16.79 -16.19 -6.25
C GLU A 38 17.27 -17.30 -5.32
N ALA A 39 16.34 -18.00 -4.65
CA ALA A 39 16.67 -19.04 -3.68
C ALA A 39 17.02 -20.39 -4.33
N LEU A 40 16.62 -20.60 -5.59
CA LEU A 40 16.72 -21.89 -6.28
C LEU A 40 17.85 -21.93 -7.31
N ILE A 41 18.20 -20.80 -7.90
CA ILE A 41 19.12 -20.70 -9.05
C ILE A 41 20.34 -19.85 -8.65
N PRO A 42 21.57 -20.30 -8.97
CA PRO A 42 22.78 -19.57 -8.62
C PRO A 42 22.75 -18.15 -9.22
N GLN A 43 23.06 -17.13 -8.41
CA GLN A 43 23.13 -15.75 -8.89
C GLN A 43 24.57 -15.36 -9.24
N ARG A 44 24.78 -14.72 -10.39
CA ARG A 44 26.12 -14.36 -10.88
C ARG A 44 26.85 -13.38 -9.94
N SER A 45 26.12 -12.50 -9.26
CA SER A 45 26.67 -11.57 -8.26
C SER A 45 27.11 -12.24 -6.96
N LEU A 46 26.57 -13.41 -6.62
CA LEU A 46 26.84 -14.12 -5.36
C LEU A 46 27.87 -15.24 -5.54
N ASN A 47 27.76 -16.03 -6.61
CA ASN A 47 28.68 -17.14 -6.87
C ASN A 47 28.85 -17.41 -8.38
N PRO A 48 29.70 -16.65 -9.08
CA PRO A 48 29.96 -16.85 -10.51
C PRO A 48 30.36 -18.28 -10.89
N PRO A 49 31.26 -18.98 -10.14
CA PRO A 49 31.64 -20.35 -10.46
C PRO A 49 30.48 -21.36 -10.46
N GLN A 50 29.44 -21.15 -9.64
CA GLN A 50 28.25 -22.02 -9.65
C GLN A 50 27.40 -21.80 -10.90
N VAL A 51 27.34 -20.57 -11.42
CA VAL A 51 26.68 -20.28 -12.69
C VAL A 51 27.41 -20.98 -13.82
N ASP A 52 28.74 -20.90 -13.87
CA ASP A 52 29.53 -21.60 -14.90
C ASP A 52 29.33 -23.12 -14.88
N LYS A 53 29.26 -23.72 -13.68
CA LYS A 53 28.89 -25.14 -13.52
C LYS A 53 27.48 -25.42 -14.03
N TYR A 54 26.50 -24.57 -13.72
CA TYR A 54 25.14 -24.72 -14.23
C TYR A 54 25.08 -24.70 -15.76
N PHE A 55 25.90 -23.87 -16.41
CA PHE A 55 26.04 -23.84 -17.86
C PHE A 55 26.67 -25.12 -18.43
N GLN A 56 27.57 -25.76 -17.69
CA GLN A 56 28.16 -27.06 -18.07
C GLN A 56 27.17 -28.20 -17.88
N ASP A 57 26.44 -28.21 -16.77
CA ASP A 57 25.46 -29.25 -16.43
C ASP A 57 24.21 -29.18 -17.34
N TYR A 58 23.82 -27.96 -17.74
CA TYR A 58 22.58 -27.69 -18.48
C TYR A 58 22.79 -26.78 -19.71
N PRO A 59 23.54 -27.24 -20.74
CA PRO A 59 23.97 -26.39 -21.86
C PRO A 59 22.81 -25.90 -22.76
N GLU A 60 21.69 -26.62 -22.83
CA GLU A 60 20.55 -26.22 -23.67
C GLU A 60 19.65 -25.17 -23.01
N ILE A 61 19.41 -25.28 -21.69
CA ILE A 61 18.48 -24.39 -20.97
C ILE A 61 19.16 -23.16 -20.37
N ALA A 62 20.44 -23.26 -19.98
CA ALA A 62 21.15 -22.15 -19.35
C ALA A 62 21.20 -20.89 -20.22
N PRO A 63 21.46 -20.94 -21.55
CA PRO A 63 21.44 -19.75 -22.40
C PRO A 63 20.06 -19.08 -22.49
N VAL A 64 18.97 -19.84 -22.37
CA VAL A 64 17.60 -19.31 -22.37
C VAL A 64 17.32 -18.58 -21.06
N LEU A 65 17.68 -19.21 -19.93
CA LEU A 65 17.54 -18.61 -18.59
C LEU A 65 18.38 -17.35 -18.44
N ASP A 66 19.56 -17.31 -19.03
CA ASP A 66 20.44 -16.14 -19.05
C ASP A 66 19.87 -14.99 -19.87
N LYS A 67 19.30 -15.27 -21.06
CA LYS A 67 18.59 -14.25 -21.87
C LYS A 67 17.38 -13.65 -21.16
N ILE A 68 16.67 -14.46 -20.37
CA ILE A 68 15.55 -14.00 -19.53
C ILE A 68 16.09 -13.21 -18.31
N GLY A 69 17.35 -13.40 -17.92
CA GLY A 69 17.97 -12.71 -16.79
C GLY A 69 17.73 -13.40 -15.45
N VAL A 70 17.59 -14.73 -15.43
CA VAL A 70 17.29 -15.51 -14.21
C VAL A 70 18.54 -15.67 -13.30
N PHE A 71 19.74 -15.62 -13.87
CA PHE A 71 21.00 -15.61 -13.10
C PHE A 71 21.33 -14.22 -12.50
N GLU A 72 20.57 -13.19 -12.86
CA GLU A 72 20.73 -11.80 -12.42
C GLU A 72 19.36 -11.14 -12.22
N VAL A 73 18.48 -11.78 -11.44
CA VAL A 73 17.06 -11.40 -11.32
C VAL A 73 16.88 -9.92 -10.96
N PHE A 74 17.65 -9.42 -9.99
CA PHE A 74 17.53 -8.04 -9.49
C PHE A 74 17.93 -6.96 -10.51
N SER A 75 18.83 -7.29 -11.44
CA SER A 75 19.26 -6.38 -12.50
C SER A 75 18.43 -6.52 -13.78
N SER A 76 17.52 -7.51 -13.82
CA SER A 76 16.74 -7.82 -15.01
C SER A 76 15.66 -6.77 -15.29
N VAL A 77 15.44 -6.49 -16.58
CA VAL A 77 14.45 -5.51 -17.04
C VAL A 77 13.02 -5.91 -16.67
N TRP A 78 12.70 -7.20 -16.69
CA TRP A 78 11.36 -7.69 -16.37
C TRP A 78 11.05 -7.57 -14.88
N PHE A 79 12.01 -7.85 -13.99
CA PHE A 79 11.84 -7.64 -12.54
C PHE A 79 11.69 -6.15 -12.22
N ALA A 80 12.56 -5.31 -12.78
CA ALA A 80 12.49 -3.86 -12.62
C ALA A 80 11.13 -3.30 -13.10
N SER A 81 10.58 -3.85 -14.20
CA SER A 81 9.26 -3.44 -14.71
C SER A 81 8.14 -3.73 -13.70
N ILE A 82 8.13 -4.91 -13.08
CA ILE A 82 7.15 -5.28 -12.05
C ILE A 82 7.29 -4.36 -10.84
N TYR A 83 8.52 -4.14 -10.37
CA TYR A 83 8.82 -3.28 -9.22
C TYR A 83 8.34 -1.84 -9.44
N VAL A 84 8.67 -1.24 -10.60
CA VAL A 84 8.26 0.13 -10.93
C VAL A 84 6.74 0.23 -11.06
N LEU A 85 6.09 -0.72 -11.73
CA LEU A 85 4.63 -0.76 -11.84
C LEU A 85 3.96 -0.87 -10.46
N LEU A 86 4.49 -1.73 -9.58
CA LEU A 86 4.01 -1.86 -8.20
C LEU A 86 4.12 -0.54 -7.46
N PHE A 87 5.26 0.14 -7.57
CA PHE A 87 5.52 1.39 -6.87
C PHE A 87 4.58 2.51 -7.34
N ILE A 88 4.39 2.63 -8.66
CA ILE A 88 3.43 3.58 -9.26
C ILE A 88 2.02 3.27 -8.77
N SER A 89 1.62 1.99 -8.78
CA SER A 89 0.30 1.55 -8.32
C SER A 89 0.08 1.90 -6.85
N LEU A 90 1.06 1.60 -6.00
CA LEU A 90 1.04 1.85 -4.57
C LEU A 90 0.92 3.34 -4.26
N ILE A 91 1.78 4.17 -4.85
CA ILE A 91 1.70 5.64 -4.69
C ILE A 91 0.33 6.13 -5.14
N GLY A 92 -0.13 5.68 -6.30
CA GLY A 92 -1.39 6.11 -6.90
C GLY A 92 -2.62 5.79 -6.04
N CYS A 93 -2.64 4.64 -5.36
CA CYS A 93 -3.75 4.29 -4.47
C CYS A 93 -3.59 4.82 -3.04
N LEU A 94 -2.36 4.94 -2.54
CA LEU A 94 -2.08 5.31 -1.15
C LEU A 94 -2.18 6.81 -0.93
N LEU A 95 -1.67 7.63 -1.85
CA LEU A 95 -1.65 9.09 -1.72
C LEU A 95 -3.03 9.72 -1.49
N PRO A 96 -4.08 9.44 -2.30
CA PRO A 96 -5.41 10.03 -2.07
C PRO A 96 -5.99 9.59 -0.73
N ARG A 97 -5.74 8.33 -0.34
CA ARG A 97 -6.24 7.75 0.91
C ARG A 97 -5.57 8.39 2.13
N CYS A 98 -4.26 8.62 2.08
CA CYS A 98 -3.53 9.33 3.12
C CYS A 98 -4.03 10.77 3.30
N LEU A 99 -4.35 11.46 2.20
CA LEU A 99 -4.92 12.82 2.25
C LEU A 99 -6.30 12.83 2.93
N GLU A 100 -7.15 11.85 2.66
CA GLU A 100 -8.44 11.71 3.32
C GLU A 100 -8.28 11.47 4.83
N TYR A 101 -7.42 10.54 5.23
CA TYR A 101 -7.14 10.29 6.64
C TYR A 101 -6.56 11.52 7.34
N PHE A 102 -5.66 12.24 6.67
CA PHE A 102 -5.11 13.48 7.19
C PHE A 102 -6.18 14.56 7.39
N ARG A 103 -7.12 14.69 6.44
CA ARG A 103 -8.27 15.61 6.59
C ARG A 103 -9.19 15.19 7.73
N GLN A 104 -9.42 13.89 7.92
CA GLN A 104 -10.23 13.37 9.02
C GLN A 104 -9.56 13.60 10.38
N LEU A 105 -8.25 13.41 10.48
CA LEU A 105 -7.46 13.71 11.69
C LEU A 105 -7.51 15.20 12.06
N ARG A 106 -7.55 16.09 11.06
CA ARG A 106 -7.75 17.54 11.26
C ARG A 106 -9.22 17.95 11.35
N GLY A 107 -10.14 17.00 11.16
CA GLY A 107 -11.57 17.24 11.16
C GLY A 107 -12.07 17.60 12.57
N ARG A 108 -13.16 18.36 12.63
CA ARG A 108 -13.82 18.60 13.92
C ARG A 108 -14.40 17.28 14.44
N PRO A 109 -14.36 17.04 15.76
CA PRO A 109 -15.04 15.90 16.37
C PRO A 109 -16.50 15.82 15.89
N ALA A 110 -16.99 14.60 15.67
CA ALA A 110 -18.37 14.39 15.28
C ALA A 110 -19.31 15.07 16.29
N ARG A 111 -20.38 15.71 15.80
CA ARG A 111 -21.35 16.37 16.68
C ARG A 111 -21.91 15.35 17.67
N THR A 112 -21.99 15.76 18.93
CA THR A 112 -22.63 14.97 19.99
C THR A 112 -24.06 14.61 19.57
N PRO A 113 -24.45 13.33 19.60
CA PRO A 113 -25.79 12.90 19.24
C PRO A 113 -26.82 13.46 20.21
N LYS A 114 -28.03 13.73 19.72
CA LYS A 114 -29.15 14.25 20.55
C LYS A 114 -29.56 13.29 21.68
N ASN A 115 -29.36 11.98 21.49
CA ASN A 115 -29.69 10.96 22.47
C ASN A 115 -28.41 10.28 22.97
N LEU A 116 -27.91 10.75 24.11
CA LEU A 116 -26.67 10.25 24.71
C LEU A 116 -26.78 8.79 25.16
N ARG A 117 -27.98 8.29 25.47
CA ARG A 117 -28.22 6.89 25.87
C ARG A 117 -27.88 5.87 24.78
N ARG A 118 -27.76 6.31 23.52
CA ARG A 118 -27.31 5.47 22.39
C ARG A 118 -25.79 5.32 22.30
N MET A 119 -25.02 6.06 23.10
CA MET A 119 -23.56 5.98 23.08
C MET A 119 -23.08 4.75 23.89
N PRO A 120 -22.13 3.96 23.37
CA PRO A 120 -21.61 2.77 24.07
C PRO A 120 -21.02 3.07 25.46
N HIS A 121 -20.55 4.31 25.66
CA HIS A 121 -19.93 4.78 26.90
C HIS A 121 -20.79 5.81 27.65
N HIS A 122 -22.12 5.70 27.52
CA HIS A 122 -23.05 6.51 28.31
C HIS A 122 -23.08 6.05 29.77
N ALA A 123 -22.89 6.97 30.71
CA ALA A 123 -23.07 6.73 32.14
C ALA A 123 -23.91 7.86 32.75
N GLU A 124 -24.81 7.49 33.65
CA GLU A 124 -25.63 8.41 34.44
C GLU A 124 -25.39 8.09 35.91
N ALA A 125 -25.18 9.12 36.73
CA ALA A 125 -24.92 8.98 38.16
C ALA A 125 -25.52 10.18 38.90
N THR A 126 -26.07 9.92 40.08
CA THR A 126 -26.51 10.96 41.01
C THR A 126 -25.33 11.35 41.89
N VAL A 127 -25.09 12.65 42.06
CA VAL A 127 -23.98 13.20 42.85
C VAL A 127 -24.50 14.33 43.73
N ASP A 128 -23.89 14.47 44.90
CA ASP A 128 -24.20 15.54 45.84
C ASP A 128 -23.62 16.88 45.37
N GLY A 129 -24.35 17.96 45.65
CA GLY A 129 -23.95 19.33 45.32
C GLY A 129 -24.96 20.08 44.47
N THR A 130 -24.78 21.39 44.37
CA THR A 130 -25.61 22.22 43.49
C THR A 130 -25.21 22.02 42.02
N PRO A 131 -26.13 22.24 41.06
CA PRO A 131 -25.84 22.09 39.63
C PRO A 131 -24.61 22.88 39.16
N ASP A 132 -24.40 24.08 39.70
CA ASP A 132 -23.28 24.94 39.33
C ASP A 132 -21.94 24.40 39.82
N GLU A 133 -21.89 23.83 41.03
CA GLU A 133 -20.70 23.19 41.59
C GLU A 133 -20.28 21.97 40.77
N VAL A 134 -21.25 21.14 40.39
CA VAL A 134 -21.02 19.93 39.57
C VAL A 134 -20.52 20.31 38.17
N LEU A 135 -21.11 21.33 37.53
CA LEU A 135 -20.67 21.82 36.22
C LEU A 135 -19.27 22.42 36.25
N ALA A 136 -18.94 23.18 37.31
CA ALA A 136 -17.60 23.76 37.47
C ALA A 136 -16.53 22.67 37.62
N ALA A 137 -16.80 21.63 38.43
CA ALA A 137 -15.92 20.49 38.60
C ALA A 137 -15.71 19.70 37.28
N ALA A 138 -16.80 19.44 36.54
CA ALA A 138 -16.75 18.75 35.25
C ALA A 138 -15.92 19.52 34.21
N ARG A 139 -16.13 20.83 34.07
CA ARG A 139 -15.35 21.69 33.16
C ARG A 139 -13.86 21.69 33.49
N ARG A 140 -13.50 21.68 34.78
CA ARG A 140 -12.10 21.64 35.22
C ARG A 140 -11.43 20.32 34.81
N ARG A 141 -12.12 19.18 34.97
CA ARG A 141 -11.59 17.85 34.58
C ARG A 141 -11.48 17.68 33.06
N LEU A 142 -12.42 18.22 32.29
CA LEU A 142 -12.48 18.06 30.84
C LEU A 142 -11.67 19.10 30.03
N ARG A 143 -10.95 20.01 30.70
CA ARG A 143 -10.25 21.15 30.07
C ARG A 143 -9.17 20.77 29.04
N GLY A 144 -8.75 19.50 28.99
CA GLY A 144 -7.79 18.95 28.02
C GLY A 144 -8.38 18.07 26.91
N TRP A 145 -9.68 17.78 26.95
CA TRP A 145 -10.35 16.85 26.02
C TRP A 145 -11.12 17.60 24.94
N ARG A 146 -10.47 18.56 24.28
CA ARG A 146 -11.08 19.46 23.29
C ARG A 146 -10.86 18.99 21.86
#